data_AF-A0AAX2KVA0-F1
#
_entry.id   AF-A0AAX2KVA0-F1
#
_cell.length_a   1.000
_cell.length_b   1.000
_cell.length_c   1.000
_cell.angle_alpha   90.00
_cell.angle_beta   90.00
_cell.angle_gamma   90.00
#
_symmetry.space_group_name_H-M   'P 1'
#
loop_
_entity.id
_entity.type
_entity.pdbx_description
1 polymer ?
#
loop_
_entity_poly.entity_id
_entity_poly.type
_entity_poly.pdbx_seq_one_letter_code
_entity_poly.pdbx_strand_id
1 'polypeptide(L)'
;MSVLKKIYKDEPEKLKETASANLEFYNTNPQMLTFITSMQLAMYDNDQSVSDTRSIKMALMGLLSGIGNSIARFGIASLFSTIFAGLAMNGLGFALMFFWLSMLISMLVIKLLMGGIFRV
;
A
#
# COMPACT_ATOMS: atom_id res chain seq x y z
N MET A 1 13.98 12.87 -3.84
CA MET A 1 13.41 14.22 -3.58
C MET A 1 11.95 14.01 -3.18
N SER A 2 11.50 14.42 -1.99
CA SER A 2 10.11 14.13 -1.58
C SER A 2 9.13 14.87 -2.50
N VAL A 3 8.08 14.18 -2.95
CA VAL A 3 7.05 14.76 -3.85
C VAL A 3 6.43 16.02 -3.23
N LEU A 4 6.29 16.03 -1.90
CA LEU A 4 5.87 17.20 -1.11
C LEU A 4 6.74 18.46 -1.36
N LYS A 5 8.06 18.32 -1.55
CA LYS A 5 8.94 19.45 -1.89
C LYS A 5 8.75 19.98 -3.31
N LYS A 6 8.16 19.18 -4.21
CA LYS A 6 7.78 19.63 -5.55
C LYS A 6 6.46 20.38 -5.52
N ILE A 7 5.48 19.89 -4.77
CA ILE A 7 4.14 20.50 -4.62
C ILE A 7 4.25 21.87 -3.94
N TYR A 8 4.95 21.96 -2.80
CA TYR A 8 5.07 23.21 -2.01
C TYR A 8 6.39 23.95 -2.25
N LYS A 9 6.90 23.98 -3.48
CA LYS A 9 8.21 24.55 -3.80
C LYS A 9 8.37 26.01 -3.35
N ASP A 10 7.28 26.78 -3.42
CA ASP A 10 7.25 28.22 -3.11
C ASP A 10 6.57 28.54 -1.76
N GLU A 11 6.14 27.53 -1.00
CA GLU A 11 5.40 27.69 0.26
C GLU A 11 6.05 26.90 1.42
N PRO A 12 7.17 27.38 1.99
CA PRO A 12 7.93 26.65 3.01
C PRO A 12 7.17 26.45 4.33
N GLU A 13 6.24 27.34 4.66
CA GLU A 13 5.40 27.21 5.85
C GLU A 13 4.37 26.07 5.70
N LYS A 14 3.65 26.02 4.58
CA LYS A 14 2.75 24.89 4.26
C LYS A 14 3.50 23.56 4.17
N LEU A 15 4.71 23.56 3.62
CA LEU A 15 5.54 22.35 3.59
C LEU A 15 5.82 21.81 5.00
N LYS A 16 6.16 22.71 5.94
CA LYS A 16 6.45 22.34 7.35
C LYS A 16 5.20 21.86 8.08
N GLU A 17 4.08 22.52 7.86
CA GLU A 17 2.78 22.13 8.42
C GLU A 17 2.35 20.74 7.93
N THR A 18 2.32 20.54 6.62
CA THR A 18 1.94 19.26 6.00
C THR A 18 2.90 18.13 6.39
N ALA A 19 4.20 18.40 6.49
CA ALA A 19 5.17 17.41 6.97
C ALA A 19 4.90 17.03 8.44
N SER A 20 4.60 18.00 9.30
CA SER A 20 4.31 17.76 10.72
C SER A 20 3.02 16.96 10.90
N ALA A 21 1.97 17.29 10.15
CA ALA A 21 0.70 16.54 10.17
C ALA A 21 0.84 15.09 9.69
N ASN A 22 1.84 14.80 8.85
CA ASN A 22 2.09 13.44 8.37
C ASN A 22 2.88 12.56 9.36
N LEU A 23 3.47 13.12 10.43
CA LEU A 23 4.18 12.37 11.48
C LEU A 23 3.26 11.60 12.44
N GLU A 24 1.95 11.74 12.27
CA GLU A 24 0.98 11.06 13.09
C GLU A 24 0.97 9.54 12.88
N PHE A 25 0.41 8.85 13.88
CA PHE A 25 0.36 7.40 13.91
C PHE A 25 -0.23 6.84 12.61
N TYR A 26 0.53 5.95 11.99
CA TYR A 26 0.18 5.36 10.71
C TYR A 26 0.47 3.87 10.72
N ASN A 27 -0.55 3.09 11.04
CA ASN A 27 -0.51 1.64 11.13
C ASN A 27 -1.40 1.01 10.07
N THR A 28 -0.80 0.71 8.92
CA THR A 28 -1.47 0.01 7.81
C THR A 28 -0.57 -1.09 7.28
N ASN A 29 -1.14 -1.99 6.48
CA ASN A 29 -0.38 -3.04 5.82
C ASN A 29 0.52 -2.45 4.71
N PRO A 30 1.72 -3.01 4.48
CA PRO A 30 2.64 -2.51 3.46
C PRO A 30 2.08 -2.52 2.03
N GLN A 31 1.02 -3.31 1.79
CA GLN A 31 0.33 -3.38 0.51
C GLN A 31 -0.52 -2.13 0.27
N MET A 32 -1.31 -1.69 1.27
CA MET A 32 -2.22 -0.54 1.13
C MET A 32 -1.58 0.81 1.48
N LEU A 33 -0.42 0.79 2.13
CA LEU A 33 0.41 1.97 2.37
C LEU A 33 0.57 2.82 1.11
N THR A 34 0.98 2.20 0.00
CA THR A 34 1.28 2.93 -1.25
C THR A 34 0.05 3.61 -1.82
N PHE A 35 -1.12 2.96 -1.76
CA PHE A 35 -2.38 3.52 -2.24
C PHE A 35 -2.79 4.78 -1.44
N ILE A 36 -2.79 4.68 -0.11
CA ILE A 36 -3.18 5.80 0.76
C ILE A 36 -2.21 6.97 0.57
N THR A 37 -0.90 6.71 0.55
CA THR A 37 0.10 7.77 0.36
C THR A 37 -0.03 8.45 -1.00
N SER A 38 -0.25 7.71 -2.08
CA SER A 38 -0.40 8.33 -3.40
C SER A 38 -1.70 9.12 -3.52
N MET A 39 -2.78 8.66 -2.89
CA MET A 39 -4.03 9.42 -2.83
C MET A 39 -3.86 10.70 -1.99
N GLN A 40 -3.16 10.65 -0.85
CA GLN A 40 -2.83 11.86 -0.07
C GLN A 40 -2.01 12.85 -0.90
N LEU A 41 -1.04 12.38 -1.68
CA LEU A 41 -0.26 13.24 -2.58
C LEU A 41 -1.15 13.89 -3.65
N ALA A 42 -2.07 13.15 -4.26
CA ALA A 42 -3.03 13.69 -5.21
C ALA A 42 -3.97 14.72 -4.58
N MET A 43 -4.37 14.54 -3.32
CA MET A 43 -5.16 15.54 -2.58
C MET A 43 -4.36 16.83 -2.33
N TYR A 44 -3.09 16.72 -1.92
CA TYR A 44 -2.23 17.89 -1.74
C TYR A 44 -1.97 18.64 -3.04
N ASP A 45 -1.89 17.93 -4.17
CA ASP A 45 -1.74 18.52 -5.51
C ASP A 45 -3.00 19.26 -5.99
N ASN A 46 -4.16 18.98 -5.39
CA ASN A 46 -5.44 19.66 -5.66
C ASN A 46 -5.81 20.70 -4.59
N ASP A 47 -4.83 21.22 -3.84
CA ASP A 47 -5.01 22.23 -2.78
C ASP A 47 -6.06 21.85 -1.70
N GLN A 48 -6.27 20.56 -1.46
CA GLN A 48 -7.12 20.10 -0.36
C GLN A 48 -6.51 20.47 1.00
N SER A 49 -7.39 20.74 1.98
CA SER A 49 -6.93 21.09 3.32
C SER A 49 -6.16 19.93 3.97
N VAL A 50 -5.18 20.27 4.82
CA VAL A 50 -4.41 19.27 5.57
C VAL A 50 -5.31 18.49 6.54
N SER A 51 -6.33 19.14 7.12
CA SER A 51 -7.31 18.51 8.01
C SER A 51 -8.19 17.48 7.30
N ASP A 52 -8.63 17.77 6.08
CA ASP A 52 -9.49 16.86 5.31
C ASP A 52 -8.67 15.66 4.81
N THR A 53 -7.48 15.93 4.28
CA THR A 53 -6.53 14.88 3.85
C THR A 53 -6.16 13.96 5.01
N ARG A 54 -5.96 14.51 6.21
CA ARG A 54 -5.71 13.76 7.44
C ARG A 54 -6.91 12.91 7.84
N SER A 55 -8.12 13.47 7.81
CA SER A 55 -9.34 12.75 8.17
C SER A 55 -9.57 11.55 7.25
N ILE A 56 -9.37 11.73 5.95
CA ILE A 56 -9.47 10.66 4.96
C ILE A 56 -8.36 9.61 5.18
N LYS A 57 -7.11 10.03 5.43
CA LYS A 57 -6.01 9.11 5.78
C LYS A 57 -6.37 8.22 6.97
N MET A 58 -6.91 8.80 8.03
CA MET A 58 -7.28 8.06 9.25
C MET A 58 -8.42 7.06 8.98
N ALA A 59 -9.44 7.48 8.24
CA ALA A 59 -10.54 6.60 7.85
C ALA A 59 -10.06 5.41 7.01
N LEU A 60 -9.21 5.68 6.01
CA LEU A 60 -8.67 4.68 5.10
C LEU A 60 -7.69 3.74 5.79
N MET A 61 -6.92 4.22 6.76
CA MET A 61 -5.96 3.39 7.50
C MET A 61 -6.65 2.20 8.17
N GLY A 62 -7.79 2.41 8.83
CA GLY A 62 -8.55 1.31 9.45
C GLY A 62 -9.17 0.38 8.41
N LEU A 63 -9.88 0.94 7.44
CA LEU A 63 -10.65 0.17 6.44
C LEU A 63 -9.72 -0.69 5.54
N LEU A 64 -8.71 -0.09 4.94
CA LEU A 64 -7.81 -0.78 4.01
C LEU A 64 -6.83 -1.71 4.73
N SER A 65 -6.45 -1.41 5.98
CA SER A 65 -5.65 -2.35 6.77
C SER A 65 -6.40 -3.66 6.96
N GLY A 66 -7.69 -3.62 7.32
CA GLY A 66 -8.53 -4.81 7.45
C GLY A 66 -8.73 -5.56 6.13
N ILE A 67 -9.21 -4.86 5.10
CA ILE A 67 -9.53 -5.48 3.79
C ILE A 67 -8.27 -6.05 3.12
N GLY A 68 -7.20 -5.25 3.03
CA GLY A 68 -5.98 -5.67 2.37
C GLY A 68 -5.31 -6.86 3.06
N ASN A 69 -5.40 -6.89 4.40
CA ASN A 69 -4.86 -8.00 5.17
C ASN A 69 -5.63 -9.30 4.89
N SER A 70 -6.96 -9.22 4.85
CA SER A 70 -7.81 -10.38 4.58
C SER A 70 -7.61 -10.91 3.16
N ILE A 71 -7.57 -10.04 2.16
CA ILE A 71 -7.36 -10.45 0.76
C ILE A 71 -5.98 -11.10 0.58
N ALA A 72 -4.92 -10.49 1.13
CA ALA A 72 -3.57 -11.00 0.95
C ALA A 72 -3.34 -12.32 1.69
N ARG A 73 -3.77 -12.43 2.96
CA ARG A 73 -3.52 -13.62 3.78
C ARG A 73 -4.55 -14.72 3.57
N PHE A 74 -5.85 -14.40 3.58
CA PHE A 74 -6.90 -15.41 3.46
C PHE A 74 -7.31 -15.68 2.01
N GLY A 75 -7.19 -14.70 1.12
CA GLY A 75 -7.43 -14.91 -0.31
C GLY A 75 -6.22 -15.55 -0.99
N ILE A 76 -5.22 -14.71 -1.26
CA ILE A 76 -4.09 -15.04 -2.14
C ILE A 76 -3.19 -16.14 -1.54
N ALA A 77 -2.73 -15.97 -0.30
CA ALA A 77 -1.81 -16.92 0.30
C ALA A 77 -2.47 -18.28 0.55
N SER A 78 -3.74 -18.31 0.99
CA SER A 78 -4.49 -19.55 1.21
C SER A 78 -4.73 -20.34 -0.09
N LEU A 79 -5.12 -19.65 -1.17
CA LEU A 79 -5.31 -20.24 -2.50
C LEU A 79 -4.02 -20.89 -3.00
N PHE A 80 -2.92 -20.14 -3.03
CA PHE A 80 -1.64 -20.68 -3.50
C PHE A 80 -1.15 -21.79 -2.57
N SER A 81 -1.25 -21.63 -1.25
CA SER A 81 -0.86 -22.67 -0.30
C SER A 81 -1.59 -23.99 -0.57
N THR A 82 -2.90 -23.95 -0.81
CA THR A 82 -3.71 -25.14 -1.08
C THR A 82 -3.28 -25.85 -2.37
N ILE A 83 -3.04 -25.08 -3.44
CA ILE A 83 -2.62 -25.61 -4.75
C ILE A 83 -1.23 -26.26 -4.65
N PHE A 84 -0.26 -25.55 -4.07
CA PHE A 84 1.12 -26.05 -3.99
C PHE A 84 1.30 -27.15 -2.94
N ALA A 85 0.52 -27.16 -1.86
CA ALA A 85 0.46 -28.29 -0.94
C ALA A 85 -0.04 -29.55 -1.64
N GLY A 86 -1.10 -29.43 -2.46
CA GLY A 86 -1.59 -30.55 -3.28
C GLY A 86 -0.54 -31.07 -4.28
N LEU A 87 0.22 -30.18 -4.91
CA LEU A 87 1.31 -30.57 -5.81
C LEU A 87 2.48 -31.23 -5.07
N ALA A 88 2.82 -30.75 -3.87
CA ALA A 88 3.87 -31.33 -3.04
C ALA A 88 3.51 -32.75 -2.57
N MET A 89 2.24 -33.00 -2.22
CA MET A 89 1.75 -34.33 -1.84
C MET A 89 1.85 -35.35 -2.99
N ASN A 90 1.84 -34.90 -4.25
CA ASN A 90 2.04 -35.75 -5.43
C ASN A 90 3.54 -36.01 -5.74
N GLY A 91 4.47 -35.64 -4.84
CA GLY A 91 5.90 -35.91 -4.98
C GLY A 91 6.69 -34.84 -5.75
N LEU A 92 6.06 -33.74 -6.16
CA LEU A 92 6.73 -32.64 -6.85
C LEU A 92 7.45 -31.73 -5.84
N GLY A 93 8.70 -32.05 -5.50
CA GLY A 93 9.52 -31.25 -4.58
C GLY A 93 9.73 -29.79 -5.01
N PHE A 94 9.57 -29.47 -6.30
CA PHE A 94 9.64 -28.11 -6.82
C PHE A 94 8.44 -27.23 -6.40
N ALA A 95 7.34 -27.81 -5.92
CA ALA A 95 6.13 -27.08 -5.53
C ALA A 95 6.40 -25.99 -4.48
N LEU A 96 7.34 -26.22 -3.56
CA LEU A 96 7.71 -25.24 -2.53
C LEU A 96 8.42 -24.01 -3.12
N MET A 97 9.29 -24.21 -4.11
CA MET A 97 9.95 -23.13 -4.85
C MET A 97 8.94 -22.29 -5.64
N PHE A 98 7.98 -22.94 -6.31
CA PHE A 98 6.93 -22.24 -7.06
C PHE A 98 5.94 -21.50 -6.16
N PHE A 99 5.65 -22.02 -4.97
CA PHE A 99 4.87 -21.29 -3.97
C PHE A 99 5.57 -19.99 -3.57
N TRP A 100 6.87 -20.08 -3.23
CA TRP A 100 7.64 -18.91 -2.83
C TRP A 100 7.72 -17.86 -3.95
N LEU A 101 7.98 -18.30 -5.19
CA LEU A 101 8.03 -17.42 -6.36
C LEU A 101 6.66 -16.77 -6.64
N SER A 102 5.57 -17.55 -6.58
CA SER A 102 4.20 -17.04 -6.78
C SER A 102 3.83 -15.98 -5.75
N MET A 103 4.23 -16.17 -4.49
CA MET A 103 4.00 -15.20 -3.42
C MET A 103 4.81 -13.91 -3.63
N LEU A 104 6.06 -14.01 -4.06
CA LEU A 104 6.90 -12.85 -4.41
C LEU A 104 6.30 -12.05 -5.58
N ILE A 105 5.90 -12.73 -6.65
CA ILE A 105 5.27 -12.10 -7.82
C ILE A 105 3.97 -11.42 -7.39
N SER A 106 3.13 -12.11 -6.62
CA SER A 106 1.85 -11.55 -6.16
C SER A 106 2.04 -10.28 -5.32
N MET A 107 3.01 -10.28 -4.39
CA MET A 107 3.34 -9.07 -3.62
C MET A 107 3.86 -7.94 -4.51
N LEU A 108 4.66 -8.24 -5.53
CA LEU A 108 5.19 -7.26 -6.47
C LEU A 108 4.07 -6.67 -7.34
N VAL A 109 3.18 -7.50 -7.88
CA VAL A 109 2.01 -7.08 -8.67
C VAL A 109 1.10 -6.18 -7.84
N ILE A 110 0.80 -6.56 -6.61
CA ILE A 110 -0.02 -5.74 -5.69
C ILE A 110 0.64 -4.37 -5.48
N LYS A 111 1.95 -4.33 -5.21
CA LYS A 111 2.67 -3.06 -5.06
C LYS A 111 2.67 -2.22 -6.34
N LEU A 112 2.82 -2.84 -7.51
CA LEU A 112 2.82 -2.13 -8.79
C LEU A 112 1.43 -1.58 -9.14
N LEU A 113 0.38 -2.37 -8.96
CA LEU A 113 -0.99 -1.91 -9.17
C LEU A 113 -1.32 -0.75 -8.23
N MET A 114 -0.98 -0.89 -6.95
CA MET A 114 -1.36 0.11 -5.93
C MET A 114 -0.49 1.37 -5.98
N GLY A 115 0.77 1.26 -6.40
CA GLY A 115 1.65 2.42 -6.63
C GLY A 115 1.49 3.06 -8.01
N GLY A 116 0.96 2.34 -9.01
CA GLY A 116 0.80 2.81 -10.38
C GLY A 116 -0.45 3.65 -10.63
N ILE A 117 -1.50 3.51 -9.81
CA ILE A 117 -2.80 4.17 -10.04
C ILE A 117 -2.74 5.70 -9.81
N PHE A 118 -1.81 6.20 -9.01
CA PHE A 118 -1.73 7.62 -8.65
C PHE A 118 -0.29 8.16 -8.78
N ARG A 119 0.32 8.00 -9.96
CA ARG A 119 1.55 8.74 -10.29
C ARG A 119 1.19 10.22 -10.49
N VAL A 120 1.47 11.02 -9.48
CA VAL A 120 1.61 12.48 -9.53
C VAL A 120 3.08 12.83 -9.77
#